data_AF-A0A060W7Z3-F1
#
_entry.id   AF-A0A060W7Z3-F1
#
_cell.length_a   1.000
_cell.length_b   1.000
_cell.length_c   1.000
_cell.angle_alpha   90.00
_cell.angle_beta   90.00
_cell.angle_gamma   90.00
#
_symmetry.space_group_name_H-M   'P 1'
#
loop_
_entity.id
_entity.type
_entity.pdbx_description
1 polymer ?
#
loop_
_entity_poly.entity_id
_entity_poly.type
_entity_poly.pdbx_seq_one_letter_code
_entity_poly.pdbx_strand_id
1 'polypeptide(L)'
;MQAAQVQYDFFSEENAPKWRGLLVPSLNKVLSQVHPKLSSQEDALQYIEELILLLLSMLCQAQPRSVQDVEERVQKSFPHPIDKWAIADAQAAIEKRKRRNPLALPVDKIHPLLKEVLGYKIDHQVSVYIVAVLEYISADILKLAGNYVRNIRHYEISQQDITVAMCADKVLMDMFHQDEEDISGFPLMDEEPSTSEEQTYYDLVKTFMAEVRQYLRDLNLIIKVFREPLASDAILFSHHDVENIFSRIVDIHEVTLKLLGLIEDTVEMTDEGSPHPLVGSCFEDLAEELAFDPYETYAQDILRTGFHDHFLNQLSKPGAAFYLQSICEGFKEAVQYVLPRLLLTPVYHCLHYFEILKVSMYEDS
;
A
#
# COMPACT_ATOMS: atom_id res chain seq x y z
N MET A 1 0.48 -25.78 -40.75
CA MET A 1 0.50 -24.37 -40.34
C MET A 1 -0.77 -24.13 -39.55
N GLN A 2 -0.70 -24.20 -38.20
CA GLN A 2 -1.79 -23.67 -37.39
C GLN A 2 -1.72 -22.15 -37.54
N ALA A 3 -2.80 -21.54 -38.02
CA ALA A 3 -2.91 -20.09 -38.11
C ALA A 3 -2.67 -19.49 -36.72
N ALA A 4 -1.81 -18.48 -36.63
CA ALA A 4 -1.65 -17.69 -35.42
C ALA A 4 -3.04 -17.17 -35.03
N GLN A 5 -3.51 -17.58 -33.86
CA GLN A 5 -4.86 -17.26 -33.40
C GLN A 5 -4.85 -15.79 -32.97
N VAL A 6 -5.66 -14.98 -33.65
CA VAL A 6 -5.78 -13.54 -33.36
C VAL A 6 -6.28 -13.39 -31.92
N GLN A 7 -5.49 -12.71 -31.08
CA GLN A 7 -5.87 -12.41 -29.70
C GLN A 7 -7.16 -11.59 -29.71
N TYR A 8 -8.11 -11.92 -28.84
CA TYR A 8 -9.36 -11.17 -28.74
C TYR A 8 -9.06 -9.75 -28.27
N ASP A 9 -9.38 -8.76 -29.11
CA ASP A 9 -9.22 -7.35 -28.80
C ASP A 9 -10.51 -6.84 -28.12
N PHE A 10 -10.40 -6.54 -26.83
CA PHE A 10 -11.48 -6.01 -26.00
C PHE A 10 -11.85 -4.57 -26.37
N PHE A 11 -10.91 -3.83 -26.97
CA PHE A 11 -11.02 -2.39 -27.21
C PHE A 11 -11.29 -2.05 -28.68
N SER A 12 -11.45 -3.05 -29.54
CA SER A 12 -11.84 -2.86 -30.95
C SER A 12 -13.21 -2.20 -31.07
N GLU A 13 -13.46 -1.48 -32.18
CA GLU A 13 -14.75 -0.82 -32.43
C GLU A 13 -15.95 -1.78 -32.36
N GLU A 14 -15.75 -3.06 -32.69
CA GLU A 14 -16.79 -4.09 -32.64
C GLU A 14 -17.07 -4.60 -31.21
N ASN A 15 -16.03 -4.75 -30.38
CA ASN A 15 -16.13 -5.37 -29.06
C ASN A 15 -16.24 -4.37 -27.91
N ALA A 16 -15.68 -3.17 -28.03
CA ALA A 16 -15.68 -2.15 -26.98
C ALA A 16 -17.09 -1.87 -26.40
N PRO A 17 -18.19 -1.81 -27.18
CA PRO A 17 -19.53 -1.60 -26.64
C PRO A 17 -20.03 -2.73 -25.73
N LYS A 18 -19.45 -3.94 -25.81
CA LYS A 18 -19.82 -5.08 -24.97
C LYS A 18 -19.12 -5.06 -23.61
N TRP A 19 -17.93 -4.46 -23.55
CA TRP A 19 -17.04 -4.52 -22.38
C TRP A 19 -16.94 -3.19 -21.62
N ARG A 20 -16.94 -2.05 -22.31
CA ARG A 20 -16.81 -0.73 -21.69
C ARG A 20 -17.99 -0.44 -20.77
N GLY A 21 -17.70 -0.17 -19.50
CA GLY A 21 -18.68 0.08 -18.44
C GLY A 21 -19.40 -1.17 -17.94
N LEU A 22 -19.01 -2.37 -18.38
CA LEU A 22 -19.64 -3.62 -17.94
C LEU A 22 -19.35 -3.91 -16.46
N LEU A 23 -18.12 -3.65 -16.02
CA LEU A 23 -17.61 -3.95 -14.68
C LEU A 23 -17.75 -2.76 -13.74
N VAL A 24 -17.71 -1.52 -14.25
CA VAL A 24 -17.76 -0.27 -13.45
C VAL A 24 -18.83 -0.28 -12.34
N PRO A 25 -20.11 -0.63 -12.60
CA PRO A 25 -21.13 -0.65 -11.54
C PRO A 25 -20.87 -1.68 -10.45
N SER A 26 -20.21 -2.79 -10.79
CA SER A 26 -19.85 -3.86 -9.86
C SER A 26 -18.58 -3.52 -9.10
N LEU A 27 -17.60 -2.89 -9.74
CA LEU A 27 -16.37 -2.41 -9.10
C LEU A 27 -16.70 -1.39 -7.99
N ASN A 28 -17.66 -0.50 -8.23
CA ASN A 28 -18.13 0.42 -7.19
C ASN A 28 -18.74 -0.30 -5.96
N LYS A 29 -19.44 -1.42 -6.19
CA LYS A 29 -19.95 -2.26 -5.09
C LYS A 29 -18.81 -2.97 -4.35
N VAL A 30 -17.78 -3.42 -5.06
CA VAL A 30 -16.58 -4.01 -4.45
C VAL A 30 -15.86 -2.97 -3.59
N LEU A 31 -15.69 -1.74 -4.10
CA LEU A 31 -15.13 -0.62 -3.33
C LEU A 31 -15.90 -0.40 -2.03
N SER A 32 -17.23 -0.33 -2.10
CA SER A 32 -18.08 -0.15 -0.92
C SER A 32 -17.94 -1.29 0.11
N GLN A 33 -17.53 -2.49 -0.31
CA GLN A 33 -17.28 -3.62 0.59
C GLN A 33 -15.91 -3.52 1.28
N VAL A 34 -14.88 -3.08 0.58
CA VAL A 34 -13.51 -2.98 1.13
C VAL A 34 -13.29 -1.69 1.90
N HIS A 35 -13.84 -0.58 1.42
CA HIS A 35 -13.70 0.76 1.99
C HIS A 35 -15.03 1.53 1.96
N PRO A 36 -15.94 1.30 2.94
CA PRO A 36 -17.29 1.89 2.93
C PRO A 36 -17.35 3.43 3.04
N LYS A 37 -16.22 4.07 3.34
CA LYS A 37 -16.11 5.52 3.55
C LYS A 37 -15.44 6.26 2.38
N LEU A 38 -15.02 5.55 1.34
CA LEU A 38 -14.38 6.14 0.18
C LEU A 38 -15.35 6.18 -1.01
N SER A 39 -15.29 7.25 -1.79
CA SER A 39 -15.83 7.30 -3.14
C SER A 39 -14.73 7.00 -4.16
N SER A 40 -15.10 6.79 -5.42
CA SER A 40 -14.17 6.71 -6.53
C SER A 40 -14.67 7.54 -7.69
N GLN A 41 -13.73 8.14 -8.41
CA GLN A 41 -14.03 8.78 -9.70
C GLN A 41 -14.39 7.72 -10.75
N GLU A 42 -15.17 8.11 -11.76
CA GLU A 42 -15.66 7.17 -12.76
C GLU A 42 -14.52 6.66 -13.67
N ASP A 43 -13.59 7.52 -14.03
CA ASP A 43 -12.35 7.21 -14.77
C ASP A 43 -11.45 6.22 -14.00
N ALA A 44 -11.37 6.35 -12.68
CA ALA A 44 -10.66 5.41 -11.82
C ALA A 44 -11.22 3.98 -11.93
N LEU A 45 -12.55 3.85 -11.93
CA LEU A 45 -13.22 2.55 -12.09
C LEU A 45 -13.11 2.02 -13.52
N GLN A 46 -13.12 2.89 -14.53
CA GLN A 46 -12.88 2.51 -15.93
C GLN A 46 -11.45 1.99 -16.09
N TYR A 47 -10.47 2.63 -15.48
CA TYR A 47 -9.08 2.17 -15.51
C TYR A 47 -8.93 0.77 -14.87
N ILE A 48 -9.58 0.51 -13.73
CA ILE A 48 -9.59 -0.84 -13.14
C ILE A 48 -10.28 -1.84 -14.06
N GLU A 49 -11.38 -1.45 -14.72
CA GLU A 49 -12.02 -2.32 -15.72
C GLU A 49 -11.04 -2.74 -16.81
N GLU A 50 -10.25 -1.81 -17.37
CA GLU A 50 -9.24 -2.11 -18.38
C GLU A 50 -8.21 -3.13 -17.88
N LEU A 51 -7.67 -2.94 -16.68
CA LEU A 51 -6.74 -3.89 -16.05
C LEU A 51 -7.35 -5.29 -15.88
N ILE A 52 -8.59 -5.36 -15.41
CA ILE A 52 -9.28 -6.64 -15.20
C ILE A 52 -9.58 -7.33 -16.54
N LEU A 53 -9.83 -6.59 -17.62
CA LEU A 53 -9.97 -7.15 -18.96
C LEU A 53 -8.64 -7.66 -19.54
N LEU A 54 -7.52 -6.98 -19.27
CA LEU A 54 -6.18 -7.48 -19.60
C LEU A 54 -5.90 -8.80 -18.88
N LEU A 55 -6.22 -8.87 -17.58
CA LEU A 55 -6.10 -10.10 -16.80
C LEU A 55 -6.96 -11.22 -17.38
N LEU A 56 -8.20 -10.91 -17.77
CA LEU A 56 -9.09 -11.87 -18.40
C LEU A 56 -8.51 -12.38 -19.73
N SER A 57 -7.92 -11.50 -20.54
CA SER A 57 -7.20 -11.88 -21.76
C SER A 57 -6.10 -12.89 -21.47
N MET A 58 -5.24 -12.59 -20.48
CA MET A 58 -4.12 -13.44 -20.06
C MET A 58 -4.59 -14.83 -19.60
N LEU A 59 -5.69 -14.90 -18.84
CA LEU A 59 -6.28 -16.17 -18.40
C LEU A 59 -6.85 -16.97 -19.59
N CYS A 60 -7.49 -16.30 -20.54
CA CYS A 60 -8.11 -16.93 -21.70
C CYS A 60 -7.10 -17.45 -22.74
N GLN A 61 -5.89 -16.89 -22.80
CA GLN A 61 -4.82 -17.37 -23.69
C GLN A 61 -4.46 -18.85 -23.49
N ALA A 62 -4.62 -19.36 -22.26
CA ALA A 62 -4.40 -20.78 -21.95
C ALA A 62 -5.50 -21.72 -22.50
N GLN A 63 -6.57 -21.17 -23.07
CA GLN A 63 -7.75 -21.90 -23.55
C GLN A 63 -8.29 -22.90 -22.52
N PRO A 64 -8.64 -22.44 -21.30
CA PRO A 64 -9.13 -23.33 -20.26
C PRO A 64 -10.46 -23.97 -20.66
N ARG A 65 -10.58 -25.28 -20.43
CA ARG A 65 -11.82 -26.06 -20.63
C ARG A 65 -12.43 -26.56 -19.34
N SER A 66 -11.63 -26.62 -18.28
CA SER A 66 -12.03 -27.04 -16.94
C SER A 66 -11.65 -26.00 -15.89
N VAL A 67 -12.20 -26.13 -14.69
CA VAL A 67 -11.80 -25.32 -13.53
C VAL A 67 -10.31 -25.54 -13.21
N GLN A 68 -9.83 -26.78 -13.32
CA GLN A 68 -8.43 -27.12 -13.08
C GLN A 68 -7.49 -26.41 -14.05
N ASP A 69 -7.89 -26.26 -15.33
CA ASP A 69 -7.08 -25.54 -16.31
C ASP A 69 -6.92 -24.06 -15.94
N VAL A 70 -7.98 -23.45 -15.38
CA VAL A 70 -7.94 -22.05 -14.89
C VAL A 70 -7.05 -21.96 -13.65
N GLU A 71 -7.20 -22.89 -12.70
CA GLU A 71 -6.37 -22.94 -11.49
C GLU A 71 -4.88 -23.08 -11.82
N GLU A 72 -4.53 -24.00 -12.73
CA GLU A 72 -3.15 -24.16 -13.21
C GLU A 72 -2.61 -22.89 -13.88
N ARG A 73 -3.45 -22.18 -14.65
CA ARG A 73 -3.05 -20.92 -15.28
C ARG A 73 -2.81 -19.83 -14.24
N VAL A 74 -3.68 -19.70 -13.23
CA VAL A 74 -3.50 -18.77 -12.11
C VAL A 74 -2.20 -19.08 -11.38
N GLN A 75 -1.97 -20.35 -11.03
CA GLN A 75 -0.76 -20.76 -10.30
C GLN A 75 0.55 -20.48 -11.07
N LYS A 76 0.53 -20.56 -12.41
CA LYS A 76 1.71 -20.32 -13.26
C LYS A 76 1.96 -18.85 -13.54
N SER A 77 0.91 -18.02 -13.55
CA SER A 77 0.99 -16.63 -14.01
C SER A 77 0.95 -15.60 -12.88
N PHE A 78 0.32 -15.91 -11.75
CA PHE A 78 0.17 -14.99 -10.63
C PHE A 78 1.38 -15.13 -9.69
N PRO A 79 2.02 -14.03 -9.25
CA PRO A 79 3.14 -14.12 -8.33
C PRO A 79 2.74 -14.64 -6.94
N HIS A 80 3.69 -15.23 -6.22
CA HIS A 80 3.45 -15.64 -4.83
C HIS A 80 3.43 -14.42 -3.89
N PRO A 81 2.49 -14.29 -2.93
CA PRO A 81 1.46 -15.25 -2.52
C PRO A 81 0.06 -15.06 -3.11
N ILE A 82 -0.14 -14.12 -4.05
CA ILE A 82 -1.48 -13.77 -4.57
C ILE A 82 -2.16 -14.97 -5.27
N ASP A 83 -1.36 -15.84 -5.88
CA ASP A 83 -1.77 -17.09 -6.52
C ASP A 83 -2.62 -17.97 -5.59
N LYS A 84 -2.09 -18.26 -4.39
CA LYS A 84 -2.74 -19.17 -3.44
C LYS A 84 -4.06 -18.60 -2.91
N TRP A 85 -4.11 -17.29 -2.69
CA TRP A 85 -5.28 -16.64 -2.11
C TRP A 85 -6.39 -16.48 -3.16
N ALA A 86 -6.04 -16.14 -4.39
CA ALA A 86 -6.98 -16.08 -5.51
C ALA A 86 -7.61 -17.46 -5.79
N ILE A 87 -6.80 -18.53 -5.82
CA ILE A 87 -7.29 -19.91 -5.99
C ILE A 87 -8.24 -20.30 -4.85
N ALA A 88 -7.87 -20.00 -3.60
CA ALA A 88 -8.70 -20.33 -2.45
C ALA A 88 -10.06 -19.60 -2.46
N ASP A 89 -10.11 -18.31 -2.84
CA ASP A 89 -11.37 -17.58 -2.94
C ASP A 89 -12.23 -18.08 -4.12
N ALA A 90 -11.62 -18.34 -5.27
CA ALA A 90 -12.31 -18.87 -6.44
C ALA A 90 -12.90 -20.28 -6.19
N GLN A 91 -12.15 -21.13 -5.48
CA GLN A 91 -12.63 -22.44 -5.05
C GLN A 91 -13.83 -22.33 -4.09
N ALA A 92 -13.77 -21.39 -3.14
CA ALA A 92 -14.88 -21.13 -2.23
C ALA A 92 -16.14 -20.64 -2.96
N ALA A 93 -15.99 -19.94 -4.09
CA ALA A 93 -17.09 -19.46 -4.92
C ALA A 93 -17.88 -20.60 -5.59
N ILE A 94 -17.21 -21.69 -5.98
CA ILE A 94 -17.86 -22.84 -6.63
C ILE A 94 -18.37 -23.91 -5.65
N GLU A 95 -17.75 -24.04 -4.48
CA GLU A 95 -18.14 -25.05 -3.46
C GLU A 95 -19.37 -24.63 -2.66
N LYS A 96 -19.51 -23.34 -2.34
CA LYS A 96 -20.61 -22.85 -1.49
C LYS A 96 -21.81 -22.45 -2.34
N ARG A 97 -22.75 -23.38 -2.55
CA ARG A 97 -24.08 -23.11 -3.15
C ARG A 97 -24.87 -21.97 -2.48
N LYS A 98 -24.46 -21.51 -1.30
CA LYS A 98 -24.97 -20.30 -0.61
C LYS A 98 -23.79 -19.51 -0.04
N ARG A 99 -23.10 -18.73 -0.89
CA ARG A 99 -22.15 -17.70 -0.42
C ARG A 99 -22.95 -16.64 0.35
N ARG A 100 -22.40 -16.15 1.46
CA ARG A 100 -23.05 -15.11 2.28
C ARG A 100 -23.18 -13.78 1.51
N ASN A 101 -22.25 -13.56 0.56
CA ASN A 101 -22.29 -12.50 -0.46
C ASN A 101 -22.05 -13.15 -1.84
N PRO A 102 -22.98 -13.09 -2.80
CA PRO A 102 -22.73 -13.53 -4.18
C PRO A 102 -21.66 -12.63 -4.85
N LEU A 103 -21.04 -13.13 -5.92
CA LEU A 103 -20.09 -12.35 -6.73
C LEU A 103 -20.74 -11.03 -7.15
N ALA A 104 -20.04 -9.93 -6.94
CA ALA A 104 -20.46 -8.60 -7.35
C ALA A 104 -20.38 -8.43 -8.87
N LEU A 105 -19.36 -9.03 -9.51
CA LEU A 105 -19.19 -8.98 -10.97
C LEU A 105 -20.30 -9.76 -11.71
N PRO A 106 -20.77 -9.28 -12.88
CA PRO A 106 -21.96 -9.82 -13.54
C PRO A 106 -21.66 -11.11 -14.31
N VAL A 107 -21.56 -12.25 -13.62
CA VAL A 107 -21.29 -13.58 -14.21
C VAL A 107 -22.20 -13.89 -15.39
N ASP A 108 -23.50 -13.57 -15.29
CA ASP A 108 -24.48 -13.86 -16.35
C ASP A 108 -24.24 -13.06 -17.64
N LYS A 109 -23.60 -11.89 -17.53
CA LYS A 109 -23.21 -11.08 -18.69
C LYS A 109 -21.84 -11.47 -19.23
N ILE A 110 -20.91 -11.84 -18.34
CA ILE A 110 -19.55 -12.26 -18.72
C ILE A 110 -19.56 -13.65 -19.36
N HIS A 111 -20.41 -14.58 -18.90
CA HIS A 111 -20.45 -15.96 -19.38
C HIS A 111 -20.71 -16.11 -20.90
N PRO A 112 -21.67 -15.40 -21.52
CA PRO A 112 -21.81 -15.37 -22.98
C PRO A 112 -20.56 -14.82 -23.68
N LEU A 113 -19.97 -13.74 -23.17
CA LEU A 113 -18.81 -13.08 -23.76
C LEU A 113 -17.56 -13.96 -23.70
N LEU A 114 -17.37 -14.74 -22.62
CA LEU A 114 -16.27 -15.70 -22.52
C LEU A 114 -16.31 -16.76 -23.64
N LYS A 115 -17.50 -17.16 -24.09
CA LYS A 115 -17.63 -18.09 -25.22
C LYS A 115 -17.19 -17.46 -26.54
N GLU A 116 -17.39 -16.14 -26.69
CA GLU A 116 -16.90 -15.37 -27.84
C GLU A 116 -15.37 -15.23 -27.78
N VAL A 117 -14.82 -14.86 -26.62
CA VAL A 117 -13.36 -14.72 -26.39
C VAL A 117 -12.61 -16.02 -26.64
N LEU A 118 -13.13 -17.14 -26.11
CA LEU A 118 -12.48 -18.45 -26.22
C LEU A 118 -12.78 -19.15 -27.56
N GLY A 119 -13.85 -18.78 -28.26
CA GLY A 119 -14.28 -19.42 -29.51
C GLY A 119 -14.89 -20.81 -29.34
N TYR A 120 -15.20 -21.23 -28.12
CA TYR A 120 -15.87 -22.51 -27.82
C TYR A 120 -16.80 -22.41 -26.62
N LYS A 121 -17.64 -23.45 -26.44
CA LYS A 121 -18.57 -23.53 -25.31
C LYS A 121 -17.79 -23.91 -24.04
N ILE A 122 -17.99 -23.12 -22.98
CA ILE A 122 -17.52 -23.43 -21.63
C ILE A 122 -18.68 -23.65 -20.67
N ASP A 123 -18.44 -24.48 -19.66
CA ASP A 123 -19.41 -24.72 -18.59
C ASP A 123 -19.57 -23.49 -17.70
N HIS A 124 -20.78 -23.28 -17.18
CA HIS A 124 -21.08 -22.14 -16.31
C HIS A 124 -20.18 -22.10 -15.07
N GLN A 125 -19.83 -23.26 -14.52
CA GLN A 125 -18.94 -23.36 -13.36
C GLN A 125 -17.52 -22.83 -13.65
N VAL A 126 -17.00 -23.02 -14.86
CA VAL A 126 -15.70 -22.46 -15.28
C VAL A 126 -15.79 -20.93 -15.34
N SER A 127 -16.89 -20.38 -15.86
CA SER A 127 -17.11 -18.93 -15.86
C SER A 127 -17.23 -18.34 -14.46
N VAL A 128 -17.93 -19.02 -13.54
CA VAL A 128 -18.00 -18.59 -12.13
C VAL A 128 -16.60 -18.53 -11.52
N TYR A 129 -15.76 -19.54 -11.78
CA TYR A 129 -14.40 -19.59 -11.26
C TYR A 129 -13.52 -18.45 -11.82
N ILE A 130 -13.55 -18.22 -13.14
CA ILE A 130 -12.82 -17.10 -13.77
C ILE A 130 -13.26 -15.78 -13.17
N VAL A 131 -14.57 -15.51 -13.09
CA VAL A 131 -15.10 -14.25 -12.54
C VAL A 131 -14.74 -14.08 -11.06
N ALA A 132 -14.67 -15.17 -10.29
CA ALA A 132 -14.23 -15.09 -8.90
C ALA A 132 -12.75 -14.67 -8.78
N VAL A 133 -11.88 -15.17 -9.67
CA VAL A 133 -10.48 -14.71 -9.73
C VAL A 133 -10.40 -13.22 -10.10
N LEU A 134 -11.18 -12.78 -11.09
CA LEU A 134 -11.23 -11.37 -11.49
C LEU A 134 -11.70 -10.47 -10.35
N GLU A 135 -12.76 -10.86 -9.63
CA GLU A 135 -13.30 -10.11 -8.50
C GLU A 135 -12.31 -10.04 -7.33
N TYR A 136 -11.57 -11.12 -7.07
CA TYR A 136 -10.52 -11.13 -6.06
C TYR A 136 -9.45 -10.07 -6.37
N ILE A 137 -8.96 -10.02 -7.62
CA ILE A 137 -7.98 -9.03 -8.04
C ILE A 137 -8.57 -7.61 -8.06
N SER A 138 -9.82 -7.43 -8.51
CA SER A 138 -10.51 -6.13 -8.40
C SER A 138 -10.54 -5.63 -6.96
N ALA A 139 -10.88 -6.51 -6.01
CA ALA A 139 -10.94 -6.18 -4.60
C ALA A 139 -9.55 -5.87 -4.02
N ASP A 140 -8.51 -6.58 -4.46
CA ASP A 140 -7.15 -6.36 -3.99
C ASP A 140 -6.58 -5.00 -4.46
N ILE A 141 -6.77 -4.66 -5.74
CA ILE A 141 -6.42 -3.34 -6.30
C ILE A 141 -7.16 -2.22 -5.54
N LEU A 142 -8.48 -2.34 -5.39
CA LEU A 142 -9.30 -1.34 -4.68
C LEU A 142 -8.93 -1.23 -3.19
N LYS A 143 -8.57 -2.35 -2.56
CA LYS A 143 -8.13 -2.37 -1.17
C LYS A 143 -6.78 -1.66 -1.02
N LEU A 144 -5.83 -1.93 -1.91
CA LEU A 144 -4.51 -1.30 -1.95
C LEU A 144 -4.63 0.21 -2.22
N ALA A 145 -5.30 0.60 -3.30
CA ALA A 145 -5.52 2.00 -3.64
C ALA A 145 -6.30 2.73 -2.56
N GLY A 146 -7.36 2.12 -2.01
CA GLY A 146 -8.11 2.73 -0.91
C GLY A 146 -7.30 2.84 0.39
N ASN A 147 -6.36 1.93 0.67
CA ASN A 147 -5.42 2.08 1.78
C ASN A 147 -4.47 3.25 1.52
N TYR A 148 -3.93 3.37 0.31
CA TYR A 148 -3.08 4.48 -0.10
C TYR A 148 -3.81 5.83 0.04
N VAL A 149 -4.99 5.96 -0.57
CA VAL A 149 -5.87 7.15 -0.49
C VAL A 149 -6.20 7.50 0.95
N ARG A 150 -6.51 6.50 1.77
CA ARG A 150 -6.77 6.71 3.20
C ARG A 150 -5.52 7.15 3.97
N ASN A 151 -4.33 6.70 3.57
CA ASN A 151 -3.07 7.09 4.19
C ASN A 151 -2.71 8.55 3.86
N ILE A 152 -2.95 8.99 2.63
CA ILE A 152 -2.84 10.41 2.22
C ILE A 152 -4.07 11.24 2.62
N ARG A 153 -5.08 10.60 3.22
CA ARG A 153 -6.32 11.17 3.80
C ARG A 153 -7.25 11.84 2.80
N HIS A 154 -7.18 11.40 1.56
CA HIS A 154 -8.22 11.67 0.59
C HIS A 154 -9.43 10.75 0.87
N TYR A 155 -10.61 11.18 0.46
CA TYR A 155 -11.86 10.42 0.61
C TYR A 155 -12.42 9.92 -0.72
N GLU A 156 -11.73 10.25 -1.81
CA GLU A 156 -12.06 9.88 -3.16
C GLU A 156 -10.85 9.24 -3.83
N ILE A 157 -11.05 8.11 -4.50
CA ILE A 157 -10.01 7.40 -5.27
C ILE A 157 -10.01 7.92 -6.71
N SER A 158 -8.88 8.47 -7.15
CA SER A 158 -8.62 8.85 -8.54
C SER A 158 -7.87 7.75 -9.31
N GLN A 159 -7.81 7.87 -10.64
CA GLN A 159 -6.99 6.99 -11.48
C GLN A 159 -5.49 7.06 -11.12
N GLN A 160 -5.01 8.26 -10.78
CA GLN A 160 -3.62 8.47 -10.40
C GLN A 160 -3.28 7.73 -9.10
N ASP A 161 -4.18 7.74 -8.11
CA ASP A 161 -3.99 7.03 -6.85
C ASP A 161 -3.83 5.53 -7.06
N ILE A 162 -4.63 4.94 -7.95
CA ILE A 162 -4.53 3.52 -8.31
C ILE A 162 -3.16 3.25 -8.94
N THR A 163 -2.73 4.10 -9.87
CA THR A 163 -1.45 3.96 -10.55
C THR A 163 -0.28 4.01 -9.57
N VAL A 164 -0.25 5.00 -8.68
CA VAL A 164 0.80 5.15 -7.66
C VAL A 164 0.80 3.96 -6.70
N ALA A 165 -0.39 3.56 -6.22
CA ALA A 165 -0.50 2.44 -5.30
C ALA A 165 -0.03 1.13 -5.94
N MET A 166 -0.39 0.88 -7.20
CA MET A 166 0.10 -0.28 -7.96
C MET A 166 1.61 -0.23 -8.17
N CYS A 167 2.19 0.90 -8.57
CA CYS A 167 3.65 1.05 -8.75
C CYS A 167 4.45 0.70 -7.47
N ALA A 168 3.86 0.92 -6.29
CA ALA A 168 4.48 0.57 -5.02
C ALA A 168 4.34 -0.93 -4.66
N ASP A 169 3.39 -1.65 -5.27
CA ASP A 169 3.13 -3.07 -5.03
C ASP A 169 3.80 -3.95 -6.09
N LYS A 170 4.90 -4.59 -5.71
CA LYS A 170 5.67 -5.45 -6.61
C LYS A 170 4.86 -6.62 -7.16
N VAL A 171 3.90 -7.15 -6.41
CA VAL A 171 3.13 -8.33 -6.81
C VAL A 171 2.16 -7.97 -7.93
N LEU A 172 1.44 -6.86 -7.80
CA LEU A 172 0.55 -6.36 -8.85
C LEU A 172 1.34 -5.81 -10.04
N MET A 173 2.48 -5.13 -9.82
CA MET A 173 3.35 -4.72 -10.92
C MET A 173 3.88 -5.92 -11.71
N ASP A 174 4.42 -6.92 -11.03
CA ASP A 174 4.90 -8.15 -11.66
C ASP A 174 3.74 -8.95 -12.30
N MET A 175 2.49 -8.73 -11.94
CA MET A 175 1.34 -9.39 -12.57
C MET A 175 0.88 -8.68 -13.86
N PHE A 176 0.94 -7.34 -13.90
CA PHE A 176 0.47 -6.54 -15.03
C PHE A 176 1.57 -6.09 -16.01
N HIS A 177 2.85 -6.18 -15.64
CA HIS A 177 3.99 -5.73 -16.45
C HIS A 177 5.01 -6.85 -16.76
N GLN A 178 4.54 -8.08 -17.04
CA GLN A 178 5.41 -9.25 -17.27
C GLN A 178 6.28 -9.18 -18.53
N ASP A 179 6.06 -8.21 -19.43
CA ASP A 179 6.73 -8.10 -20.74
C ASP A 179 7.16 -6.66 -21.06
N GLU A 180 8.25 -6.16 -20.45
CA GLU A 180 8.87 -4.86 -20.81
C GLU A 180 9.63 -4.89 -22.17
N GLU A 181 9.54 -5.96 -22.97
CA GLU A 181 10.17 -5.98 -24.31
C GLU A 181 9.21 -5.81 -25.49
N ASP A 182 7.88 -5.85 -25.31
CA ASP A 182 6.94 -5.57 -26.41
C ASP A 182 5.61 -5.06 -25.85
N ILE A 183 5.48 -3.74 -25.69
CA ILE A 183 4.27 -2.92 -25.95
C ILE A 183 4.61 -1.45 -25.65
N SER A 184 4.98 -0.74 -26.72
CA SER A 184 4.93 0.71 -26.78
C SER A 184 3.46 1.16 -26.63
N GLY A 185 3.05 1.61 -25.44
CA GLY A 185 1.65 2.00 -25.24
C GLY A 185 1.30 2.78 -23.97
N PHE A 186 2.19 2.93 -22.98
CA PHE A 186 1.90 3.78 -21.82
C PHE A 186 2.44 5.19 -22.04
N PRO A 187 1.59 6.23 -22.16
CA PRO A 187 2.05 7.60 -22.04
C PRO A 187 2.40 7.82 -20.57
N LEU A 188 3.70 7.89 -20.27
CA LEU A 188 4.20 8.57 -19.08
C LEU A 188 3.79 10.04 -19.22
N MET A 189 2.63 10.41 -18.68
CA MET A 189 2.27 11.80 -18.47
C MET A 189 3.03 12.27 -17.22
N ASP A 190 4.20 12.87 -17.47
CA ASP A 190 4.79 13.84 -16.56
C ASP A 190 3.84 15.04 -16.48
N GLU A 191 2.96 15.06 -15.50
CA GLU A 191 2.37 16.30 -15.00
C GLU A 191 2.76 16.45 -13.53
N GLU A 192 3.64 17.41 -13.27
CA GLU A 192 3.91 17.91 -11.92
C GLU A 192 2.60 18.39 -11.28
N PRO A 193 2.33 18.06 -10.00
CA PRO A 193 1.09 18.45 -9.36
C PRO A 193 1.13 19.95 -9.04
N SER A 194 0.36 20.74 -9.78
CA SER A 194 -0.04 22.08 -9.34
C SER A 194 -1.19 21.96 -8.34
N THR A 195 -0.88 21.82 -7.05
CA THR A 195 -1.88 21.91 -5.97
C THR A 195 -2.00 23.36 -5.49
N SER A 196 -3.07 24.06 -5.87
CA SER A 196 -3.55 25.23 -5.12
C SER A 196 -5.06 25.08 -4.88
N GLU A 197 -5.41 24.17 -3.97
CA GLU A 197 -6.69 24.25 -3.28
C GLU A 197 -6.40 24.79 -1.88
N GLU A 198 -7.13 25.84 -1.48
CA GLU A 198 -6.97 26.51 -0.18
C GLU A 198 -7.27 25.51 0.94
N GLN A 199 -6.22 24.91 1.52
CA GLN A 199 -6.34 23.99 2.66
C GLN A 199 -6.78 24.79 3.88
N THR A 200 -7.93 24.43 4.47
CA THR A 200 -8.31 25.02 5.76
C THR A 200 -7.40 24.50 6.87
N TYR A 201 -7.09 25.34 7.86
CA TYR A 201 -6.22 24.98 8.99
C TYR A 201 -6.69 23.71 9.72
N TYR A 202 -8.00 23.52 9.83
CA TYR A 202 -8.57 22.31 10.41
C TYR A 202 -8.16 21.05 9.63
N ASP A 203 -8.18 21.12 8.30
CA ASP A 203 -7.72 20.02 7.44
C ASP A 203 -6.21 19.82 7.54
N LEU A 204 -5.43 20.89 7.74
CA LEU A 204 -3.99 20.81 7.99
C LEU A 204 -3.70 20.09 9.31
N VAL A 205 -4.33 20.49 10.42
CA VAL A 205 -4.18 19.86 11.74
C VAL A 205 -4.57 18.39 11.68
N LYS A 206 -5.72 18.09 11.04
CA LYS A 206 -6.12 16.72 10.81
C LYS A 206 -5.04 15.99 10.02
N THR A 207 -4.54 16.55 8.91
CA THR A 207 -3.46 16.05 8.02
C THR A 207 -2.11 15.89 8.69
N PHE A 208 -1.88 16.60 9.79
CA PHE A 208 -0.72 16.39 10.63
C PHE A 208 -0.90 15.20 11.59
N MET A 209 -2.04 15.09 12.30
CA MET A 209 -2.21 14.07 13.36
C MET A 209 -2.02 12.61 12.90
N ALA A 210 -2.64 12.19 11.81
CA ALA A 210 -2.39 10.90 11.17
C ALA A 210 -1.03 10.75 10.44
N GLU A 211 -0.31 11.82 10.07
CA GLU A 211 1.11 11.69 9.67
C GLU A 211 1.91 11.26 10.91
N VAL A 212 1.69 11.93 12.04
CA VAL A 212 2.26 11.55 13.34
C VAL A 212 1.88 10.12 13.74
N ARG A 213 0.63 9.67 13.47
CA ARG A 213 0.24 8.27 13.70
C ARG A 213 0.95 7.28 12.78
N GLN A 214 1.19 7.63 11.51
CA GLN A 214 1.96 6.79 10.60
C GLN A 214 3.41 6.72 11.06
N TYR A 215 4.00 7.86 11.41
CA TYR A 215 5.34 7.94 11.94
C TYR A 215 5.51 7.12 13.23
N LEU A 216 4.53 7.14 14.15
CA LEU A 216 4.52 6.25 15.32
C LEU A 216 4.50 4.77 14.92
N ARG A 217 3.81 4.38 13.85
CA ARG A 217 3.87 2.99 13.35
C ARG A 217 5.27 2.64 12.85
N ASP A 218 5.93 3.56 12.14
CA ASP A 218 7.29 3.36 11.64
C ASP A 218 8.30 3.28 12.78
N LEU A 219 8.17 4.13 13.80
CA LEU A 219 8.96 4.05 15.04
C LEU A 219 8.72 2.72 15.77
N ASN A 220 7.47 2.25 15.86
CA ASN A 220 7.16 0.94 16.44
C ASN A 220 7.76 -0.21 15.63
N LEU A 221 7.80 -0.11 14.30
CA LEU A 221 8.50 -1.09 13.45
C LEU A 221 9.99 -1.13 13.78
N ILE A 222 10.65 0.04 13.85
CA ILE A 222 12.07 0.12 14.22
C ILE A 222 12.31 -0.45 15.62
N ILE A 223 11.49 -0.09 16.60
CA ILE A 223 11.69 -0.49 18.00
C ILE A 223 11.36 -1.97 18.23
N LYS A 224 10.18 -2.44 17.82
CA LYS A 224 9.68 -3.78 18.17
C LYS A 224 10.17 -4.87 17.21
N VAL A 225 10.40 -4.53 15.94
CA VAL A 225 10.79 -5.53 14.94
C VAL A 225 12.30 -5.56 14.72
N PHE A 226 12.99 -4.42 14.80
CA PHE A 226 14.45 -4.38 14.58
C PHE A 226 15.25 -4.28 15.89
N ARG A 227 14.93 -3.31 16.76
CA ARG A 227 15.70 -3.08 17.99
C ARG A 227 15.53 -4.19 19.01
N GLU A 228 14.31 -4.66 19.24
CA GLU A 228 14.01 -5.67 20.28
C GLU A 228 14.74 -7.01 20.06
N PRO A 229 14.83 -7.58 18.85
CA PRO A 229 15.66 -8.76 18.62
C PRO A 229 17.15 -8.50 18.89
N LEU A 230 17.70 -7.36 18.45
CA LEU A 230 19.10 -7.04 18.74
C LEU A 230 19.35 -6.84 20.24
N ALA A 231 18.38 -6.28 20.98
CA ALA A 231 18.47 -6.11 22.42
C ALA A 231 18.26 -7.42 23.22
N SER A 232 17.64 -8.44 22.62
CA SER A 232 17.32 -9.71 23.28
C SER A 232 18.56 -10.60 23.48
N ASP A 233 19.53 -10.53 22.57
CA ASP A 233 20.80 -11.26 22.71
C ASP A 233 21.93 -10.34 23.20
N ALA A 234 21.94 -10.11 24.51
CA ALA A 234 22.94 -9.28 25.19
C ALA A 234 24.38 -9.82 25.13
N ILE A 235 24.57 -11.08 24.72
CA ILE A 235 25.90 -11.69 24.56
C ILE A 235 26.48 -11.26 23.21
N LEU A 236 25.64 -11.21 22.18
CA LEU A 236 26.04 -10.88 20.81
C LEU A 236 26.04 -9.38 20.54
N PHE A 237 25.03 -8.66 21.06
CA PHE A 237 24.89 -7.21 20.97
C PHE A 237 24.78 -6.64 22.38
N SER A 238 25.84 -5.96 22.82
CA SER A 238 25.80 -5.28 24.12
C SER A 238 24.81 -4.11 24.09
N HIS A 239 24.39 -3.63 25.27
CA HIS A 239 23.56 -2.43 25.36
C HIS A 239 24.20 -1.24 24.63
N HIS A 240 25.53 -1.12 24.65
CA HIS A 240 26.24 -0.07 23.94
C HIS A 240 26.17 -0.26 22.42
N ASP A 241 26.21 -1.49 21.91
CA ASP A 241 26.05 -1.76 20.48
C ASP A 241 24.64 -1.39 20.00
N VAL A 242 23.62 -1.72 20.78
CA VAL A 242 22.22 -1.37 20.47
C VAL A 242 22.03 0.15 20.51
N GLU A 243 22.58 0.83 21.52
CA GLU A 243 22.54 2.30 21.61
C GLU A 243 23.27 2.96 20.42
N ASN A 244 24.39 2.41 19.96
CA ASN A 244 25.11 2.97 18.80
C ASN A 244 24.36 2.79 17.47
N ILE A 245 23.46 1.81 17.37
CA ILE A 245 22.66 1.56 16.15
C ILE A 245 21.38 2.40 16.17
N PHE A 246 20.70 2.45 17.31
CA PHE A 246 19.36 3.01 17.42
C PHE A 246 19.31 4.35 18.15
N SER A 247 20.40 4.78 18.81
CA SER A 247 20.50 6.01 19.59
C SER A 247 19.25 6.23 20.47
N ARG A 248 18.78 7.48 20.56
CA ARG A 248 17.63 7.92 21.37
C ARG A 248 16.26 7.65 20.71
N ILE A 249 16.13 6.60 19.89
CA ILE A 249 14.87 6.31 19.15
C ILE A 249 13.66 6.10 20.06
N VAL A 250 13.88 5.56 21.26
CA VAL A 250 12.81 5.30 22.25
C VAL A 250 12.31 6.62 22.81
N ASP A 251 13.20 7.55 23.15
CA ASP A 251 12.83 8.87 23.63
C ASP A 251 12.08 9.65 22.54
N ILE A 252 12.52 9.54 21.28
CA ILE A 252 11.82 10.10 20.11
C ILE A 252 10.37 9.56 20.02
N HIS A 253 10.19 8.25 20.16
CA HIS A 253 8.86 7.64 20.17
C HIS A 253 7.99 8.15 21.32
N GLU A 254 8.54 8.30 22.52
CA GLU A 254 7.82 8.84 23.67
C GLU A 254 7.37 10.28 23.45
N VAL A 255 8.24 11.13 22.91
CA VAL A 255 7.93 12.54 22.60
C VAL A 255 6.85 12.62 21.52
N THR A 256 6.96 11.82 20.47
CA THR A 256 5.96 11.75 19.40
C THR A 256 4.60 11.26 19.92
N LEU A 257 4.59 10.29 20.84
CA LEU A 257 3.36 9.80 21.47
C LEU A 257 2.70 10.89 22.33
N LYS A 258 3.50 11.63 23.13
CA LYS A 258 3.02 12.75 23.95
C LYS A 258 2.45 13.87 23.08
N LEU A 259 3.16 14.28 22.02
CA LEU A 259 2.71 15.30 21.07
C LEU A 259 1.37 14.92 20.44
N LEU A 260 1.23 13.68 19.97
CA LEU A 260 -0.03 13.22 19.39
C LEU A 260 -1.18 13.30 20.40
N GLY A 261 -0.95 12.86 21.63
CA GLY A 261 -1.95 12.91 22.70
C GLY A 261 -2.40 14.34 23.01
N LEU A 262 -1.47 15.28 23.17
CA LEU A 262 -1.79 16.69 23.42
C LEU A 262 -2.63 17.30 22.29
N ILE A 263 -2.33 16.96 21.04
CA ILE A 263 -3.08 17.45 19.88
C ILE A 263 -4.46 16.79 19.83
N GLU A 264 -4.57 15.48 20.09
CA GLU A 264 -5.86 14.78 20.17
C GLU A 264 -6.77 15.41 21.24
N ASP A 265 -6.23 15.65 22.43
CA ASP A 265 -6.94 16.31 23.53
C ASP A 265 -7.38 17.72 23.14
N THR A 266 -6.49 18.51 22.53
CA THR A 266 -6.80 19.89 22.10
C THR A 266 -7.90 19.93 21.04
N VAL A 267 -7.87 19.00 20.08
CA VAL A 267 -8.91 18.89 19.05
C VAL A 267 -10.25 18.46 19.66
N GLU A 268 -10.25 17.54 20.62
CA GLU A 268 -11.47 17.09 21.33
C GLU A 268 -12.08 18.20 22.19
N MET A 269 -11.25 19.04 22.81
CA MET A 269 -11.68 20.13 23.69
C MET A 269 -12.05 21.43 22.93
N THR A 270 -11.93 21.47 21.61
CA THR A 270 -12.27 22.64 20.80
C THR A 270 -13.78 22.72 20.58
N ASP A 271 -14.42 23.78 21.10
CA ASP A 271 -15.87 24.01 20.94
C ASP A 271 -16.29 24.19 19.47
N GLU A 272 -17.51 23.75 19.10
CA GLU A 272 -18.09 23.89 17.75
C GLU A 272 -18.18 25.35 17.24
N GLY A 273 -18.04 26.34 18.12
CA GLY A 273 -18.02 27.77 17.79
C GLY A 273 -16.62 28.36 17.51
N SER A 274 -15.56 27.56 17.66
CA SER A 274 -14.17 28.00 17.43
C SER A 274 -13.78 27.79 15.97
N PRO A 275 -13.02 28.72 15.36
CA PRO A 275 -12.65 28.62 13.93
C PRO A 275 -11.70 27.46 13.64
N HIS A 276 -10.84 27.09 14.60
CA HIS A 276 -9.91 25.96 14.53
C HIS A 276 -9.32 25.60 15.90
N PRO A 277 -8.80 24.37 16.08
CA PRO A 277 -8.08 23.95 17.30
C PRO A 277 -6.71 24.63 17.40
N LEU A 278 -6.37 25.19 18.58
CA LEU A 278 -5.10 25.89 18.83
C LEU A 278 -3.97 24.91 19.17
N VAL A 279 -3.51 24.16 18.18
CA VAL A 279 -2.50 23.10 18.38
C VAL A 279 -1.07 23.64 18.56
N GLY A 280 -0.82 24.92 18.28
CA GLY A 280 0.49 25.55 18.47
C GLY A 280 0.98 25.49 19.93
N SER A 281 0.07 25.61 20.89
CA SER A 281 0.38 25.52 22.32
C SER A 281 0.94 24.15 22.72
N CYS A 282 0.50 23.07 22.08
CA CYS A 282 1.02 21.73 22.33
C CYS A 282 2.52 21.62 22.00
N PHE A 283 2.96 22.34 20.97
CA PHE A 283 4.38 22.39 20.61
C PHE A 283 5.17 23.33 21.50
N GLU A 284 4.57 24.45 21.91
CA GLU A 284 5.18 25.39 22.86
C GLU A 284 5.49 24.69 24.18
N ASP A 285 4.52 23.96 24.75
CA ASP A 285 4.70 23.20 26.00
C ASP A 285 5.86 22.20 25.90
N LEU A 286 5.90 21.42 24.80
CA LEU A 286 6.96 20.43 24.59
C LEU A 286 8.32 21.08 24.28
N ALA A 287 8.34 22.25 23.65
CA ALA A 287 9.57 22.99 23.40
C ALA A 287 10.13 23.63 24.68
N GLU A 288 9.27 24.14 25.57
CA GLU A 288 9.67 24.69 26.86
C GLU A 288 10.35 23.63 27.74
N GLU A 289 9.85 22.39 27.69
CA GLU A 289 10.45 21.25 28.38
C GLU A 289 11.69 20.65 27.68
N LEU A 290 12.15 21.24 26.56
CA LEU A 290 13.23 20.69 25.72
C LEU A 290 12.98 19.24 25.29
N ALA A 291 11.70 18.87 25.09
CA ALA A 291 11.31 17.49 24.78
C ALA A 291 11.84 17.03 23.41
N PHE A 292 12.23 17.95 22.53
CA PHE A 292 12.75 17.63 21.19
C PHE A 292 14.28 17.40 21.15
N ASP A 293 15.03 17.65 22.23
CA ASP A 293 16.49 17.41 22.31
C ASP A 293 16.94 16.00 21.87
N PRO A 294 16.18 14.91 22.11
CA PRO A 294 16.53 13.59 21.59
C PRO A 294 16.71 13.54 20.07
N TYR A 295 16.01 14.38 19.30
CA TYR A 295 16.17 14.46 17.85
C TYR A 295 17.53 15.00 17.44
N GLU A 296 18.10 15.95 18.18
CA GLU A 296 19.43 16.48 17.88
C GLU A 296 20.49 15.40 18.07
N THR A 297 20.47 14.73 19.23
CA THR A 297 21.42 13.65 19.53
C THR A 297 21.29 12.52 18.51
N TYR A 298 20.06 12.12 18.20
CA TYR A 298 19.78 11.07 17.22
C TYR A 298 20.28 11.45 15.82
N ALA A 299 20.02 12.68 15.36
CA ALA A 299 20.47 13.13 14.04
C ALA A 299 22.01 13.17 13.95
N GLN A 300 22.70 13.63 14.99
CA GLN A 300 24.17 13.64 15.04
C GLN A 300 24.76 12.23 14.95
N ASP A 301 24.14 11.25 15.64
CA ASP A 301 24.61 9.87 15.66
C ASP A 301 24.38 9.16 14.31
N ILE A 302 23.17 9.26 13.76
CA ILE A 302 22.78 8.57 12.52
C ILE A 302 23.46 9.18 11.29
N LEU A 303 23.63 10.51 11.25
CA LEU A 303 24.26 11.20 10.12
C LEU A 303 25.79 11.26 10.20
N ARG A 304 26.41 10.63 11.21
CA ARG A 304 27.86 10.64 11.38
C ARG A 304 28.56 9.99 10.18
N THR A 305 29.68 10.56 9.73
CA THR A 305 30.48 10.15 8.56
C THR A 305 31.12 8.75 8.63
N GLY A 306 30.73 7.90 9.58
CA GLY A 306 31.14 6.50 9.67
C GLY A 306 30.07 5.60 10.31
N PHE A 307 28.82 6.06 10.37
CA PHE A 307 27.71 5.28 10.92
C PHE A 307 27.53 3.97 10.15
N HIS A 308 27.51 4.02 8.81
CA HIS A 308 27.31 2.86 7.97
C HIS A 308 28.40 1.79 8.14
N ASP A 309 29.67 2.19 8.17
CA ASP A 309 30.78 1.27 8.39
C ASP A 309 30.72 0.66 9.79
N HIS A 310 30.39 1.46 10.81
CA HIS A 310 30.21 0.96 12.16
C HIS A 310 29.07 -0.06 12.24
N PHE A 311 27.93 0.25 11.63
CA PHE A 311 26.76 -0.61 11.54
C PHE A 311 27.08 -1.96 10.86
N LEU A 312 27.74 -1.93 9.70
CA LEU A 312 28.15 -3.16 9.00
C LEU A 312 29.15 -3.99 9.81
N ASN A 313 30.06 -3.35 10.54
CA ASN A 313 30.98 -4.04 11.43
C ASN A 313 30.26 -4.76 12.58
N GLN A 314 29.18 -4.17 13.12
CA GLN A 314 28.34 -4.81 14.14
C GLN A 314 27.67 -6.08 13.59
N LEU A 315 27.14 -6.02 12.36
CA LEU A 315 26.52 -7.16 11.70
C LEU A 315 27.52 -8.24 11.25
N SER A 316 28.79 -7.88 11.11
CA SER A 316 29.87 -8.79 10.71
C SER A 316 30.52 -9.53 11.89
N LYS A 317 30.08 -9.29 13.13
CA LYS A 317 30.57 -10.00 14.32
C LYS A 317 30.36 -11.52 14.18
N PRO A 318 31.30 -12.34 14.70
CA PRO A 318 31.11 -13.80 14.72
C PRO A 318 29.80 -14.17 15.43
N GLY A 319 28.94 -14.91 14.74
CA GLY A 319 27.62 -15.32 15.27
C GLY A 319 26.45 -14.38 14.90
N ALA A 320 26.71 -13.10 14.56
CA ALA A 320 25.65 -12.14 14.22
C ALA A 320 24.82 -12.56 13.02
N ALA A 321 25.48 -12.98 11.93
CA ALA A 321 24.78 -13.44 10.72
C ALA A 321 23.88 -14.66 10.98
N PHE A 322 24.35 -15.63 11.77
CA PHE A 322 23.58 -16.83 12.10
C PHE A 322 22.40 -16.51 13.03
N TYR A 323 22.62 -15.64 14.02
CA TYR A 323 21.55 -15.17 14.90
C TYR A 323 20.44 -14.47 14.12
N LEU A 324 20.80 -13.50 13.27
CA LEU A 324 19.83 -12.75 12.48
C LEU A 324 19.05 -13.64 11.52
N GLN A 325 19.69 -14.63 10.89
CA GLN A 325 19.02 -15.63 10.05
C GLN A 325 18.10 -16.57 10.83
N SER A 326 18.33 -16.76 12.13
CA SER A 326 17.51 -17.63 12.98
C SER A 326 16.20 -17.00 13.44
N ILE A 327 16.07 -15.67 13.37
CA ILE A 327 14.85 -14.95 13.80
C ILE A 327 13.70 -15.22 12.82
N CYS A 328 13.89 -14.88 11.55
CA CYS A 328 12.99 -15.25 10.45
C CYS A 328 13.70 -15.14 9.09
N GLU A 329 13.10 -15.75 8.07
CA GLU A 329 13.61 -15.71 6.70
C GLU A 329 13.68 -14.28 6.17
N GLY A 330 14.85 -13.87 5.64
CA GLY A 330 15.07 -12.52 5.12
C GLY A 330 15.37 -11.44 6.17
N PHE A 331 15.37 -11.76 7.47
CA PHE A 331 15.58 -10.76 8.53
C PHE A 331 16.97 -10.12 8.47
N LYS A 332 18.01 -10.92 8.21
CA LYS A 332 19.38 -10.43 8.07
C LYS A 332 19.48 -9.41 6.94
N GLU A 333 18.88 -9.70 5.80
CA GLU A 333 18.88 -8.83 4.62
C GLU A 333 18.09 -7.55 4.91
N ALA A 334 16.96 -7.64 5.61
CA ALA A 334 16.19 -6.47 6.05
C ALA A 334 17.00 -5.59 7.02
N VAL A 335 17.68 -6.18 8.01
CA VAL A 335 18.57 -5.44 8.91
C VAL A 335 19.70 -4.79 8.13
N GLN A 336 20.32 -5.49 7.18
CA GLN A 336 21.48 -4.94 6.47
C GLN A 336 21.12 -3.83 5.48
N TYR A 337 20.01 -3.94 4.76
CA TYR A 337 19.70 -3.07 3.61
C TYR A 337 18.49 -2.15 3.81
N VAL A 338 17.56 -2.49 4.71
CA VAL A 338 16.32 -1.71 4.95
C VAL A 338 16.45 -0.86 6.21
N LEU A 339 16.94 -1.41 7.31
CA LEU A 339 17.05 -0.70 8.58
C LEU A 339 17.85 0.62 8.49
N PRO A 340 18.99 0.72 7.79
CA PRO A 340 19.71 1.99 7.67
C PRO A 340 18.88 3.11 7.06
N ARG A 341 17.96 2.77 6.13
CA ARG A 341 17.03 3.75 5.55
C ARG A 341 15.92 4.13 6.53
N LEU A 342 15.36 3.16 7.25
CA LEU A 342 14.34 3.41 8.27
C LEU A 342 14.87 4.30 9.41
N LEU A 343 16.15 4.15 9.77
CA LEU A 343 16.77 4.99 10.79
C LEU A 343 16.91 6.46 10.38
N LEU A 344 16.77 6.81 9.10
CA LEU A 344 16.74 8.20 8.65
C LEU A 344 15.35 8.86 8.82
N THR A 345 14.27 8.07 8.98
CA THR A 345 12.90 8.58 9.08
C THR A 345 12.74 9.65 10.17
N PRO A 346 13.27 9.48 11.41
CA PRO A 346 13.15 10.51 12.44
C PRO A 346 13.83 11.84 12.09
N VAL A 347 14.92 11.80 11.31
CA VAL A 347 15.62 13.00 10.87
C VAL A 347 14.73 13.79 9.91
N TYR A 348 14.15 13.13 8.92
CA TYR A 348 13.23 13.76 7.97
C TYR A 348 11.96 14.29 8.68
N HIS A 349 11.40 13.53 9.61
CA HIS A 349 10.21 13.93 10.33
C HIS A 349 10.45 15.14 11.27
N CYS A 350 11.65 15.24 11.85
CA CYS A 350 12.04 16.41 12.63
C CYS A 350 12.05 17.68 11.77
N LEU A 351 12.60 17.60 10.56
CA LEU A 351 12.61 18.72 9.61
C LEU A 351 11.19 19.14 9.22
N HIS A 352 10.30 18.17 9.03
CA HIS A 352 8.89 18.41 8.73
C HIS A 352 8.15 19.16 9.85
N TYR A 353 8.44 18.85 11.13
CA TYR A 353 7.85 19.61 12.26
C TYR A 353 8.15 21.10 12.18
N PHE A 354 9.37 21.50 11.77
CA PHE A 354 9.71 22.91 11.63
C PHE A 354 8.98 23.61 10.48
N GLU A 355 8.55 22.89 9.45
CA GLU A 355 7.76 23.44 8.35
C GLU A 355 6.31 23.66 8.80
N ILE A 356 5.74 22.70 9.53
CA ILE A 356 4.38 22.80 10.08
C ILE A 356 4.28 23.90 11.14
N LEU A 357 5.26 24.01 12.04
CA LEU A 357 5.30 25.06 13.05
C LEU A 357 5.25 26.47 12.44
N LYS A 358 5.90 26.68 11.29
CA LYS A 358 5.86 27.98 10.59
C LYS A 358 4.47 28.33 10.09
N VAL A 359 3.67 27.34 9.71
CA VAL A 359 2.28 27.54 9.28
C VAL A 359 1.37 27.73 10.49
N SER A 360 1.54 26.92 11.55
CA SER A 360 0.75 27.03 12.78
C SER A 360 0.91 28.36 13.52
N MET A 361 2.13 28.87 13.66
CA MET A 361 2.36 30.16 14.34
C MET A 361 1.84 31.37 13.55
N TYR A 362 1.63 31.25 12.24
CA TYR A 362 1.12 32.34 11.40
C TYR A 362 -0.40 32.49 11.50
N GLU A 363 -1.12 31.42 11.85
CA GLU A 363 -2.58 31.43 12.02
C GLU A 363 -3.03 31.57 13.48
N ASP A 364 -2.17 31.22 14.46
CA ASP A 364 -2.43 31.44 15.89
C ASP A 364 -2.08 32.89 16.35
N SER A 365 -1.55 33.74 15.47
CA SER A 365 -1.22 35.17 15.71
C SER A 365 -2.33 36.11 15.22
#